data_AF-A0A7X7J7X1-F1
#
_entry.id   AF-A0A7X7J7X1-F1
#
_cell.length_a   1.000
_cell.length_b   1.000
_cell.length_c   1.000
_cell.angle_alpha   90.00
_cell.angle_beta   90.00
_cell.angle_gamma   90.00
#
_symmetry.space_group_name_H-M   'P 1'
#
loop_
_entity.id
_entity.type
_entity.pdbx_description
1 polymer ?
#
loop_
_entity_poly.entity_id
_entity_poly.type
_entity_poly.pdbx_seq_one_letter_code
_entity_poly.pdbx_strand_id
1 'polypeptide(L)'
;MQNYNINRPFHLGRRDCFFEQGLYLIREAEGRKPGGANASDFAKITYCLKSACDHSIMAGKADNTAENEEHFLHFLQALMKHLVSLNAIMESGPAPGESGKGGELACFLETGAPDNAGAAREYREQTLRIVESVCRLCLLLDRPFQALKAGTIALLDESQKRVYETARDSLLKHLASHSGRRPSMYAQTAYPVL
;
A
#
# COMPACT_ATOMS: atom_id res chain seq x y z
N MET A 1 -23.81 15.29 13.67
CA MET A 1 -24.06 14.28 12.62
C MET A 1 -23.08 14.52 11.48
N GLN A 2 -22.06 13.66 11.32
CA GLN A 2 -21.20 13.70 10.12
C GLN A 2 -22.02 13.16 8.94
N ASN A 3 -22.16 13.94 7.87
CA ASN A 3 -22.92 13.54 6.70
C ASN A 3 -22.06 12.65 5.79
N TYR A 4 -21.85 11.40 6.20
CA TYR A 4 -21.00 10.43 5.51
C TYR A 4 -21.47 10.14 4.08
N ASN A 5 -22.78 10.19 3.83
CA ASN A 5 -23.37 10.03 2.51
C ASN A 5 -22.93 11.15 1.53
N ILE A 6 -22.87 12.41 2.00
CA ILE A 6 -22.43 13.55 1.16
C ILE A 6 -20.96 13.39 0.74
N ASN A 7 -20.10 12.92 1.65
CA ASN A 7 -18.66 12.83 1.39
C ASN A 7 -18.23 11.51 0.75
N ARG A 8 -19.12 10.51 0.66
CA ARG A 8 -18.81 9.20 0.10
C ARG A 8 -18.16 9.28 -1.29
N PRO A 9 -18.67 10.04 -2.27
CA PRO A 9 -18.05 10.09 -3.61
C PRO A 9 -16.62 10.60 -3.59
N PHE A 10 -16.32 11.56 -2.70
CA PHE A 10 -14.96 12.07 -2.50
C PHE A 10 -14.02 10.96 -1.98
N HIS A 11 -14.46 10.20 -0.96
CA HIS A 11 -13.65 9.12 -0.41
C HIS A 11 -13.47 7.97 -1.41
N LEU A 12 -14.49 7.64 -2.21
CA LEU A 12 -14.37 6.67 -3.30
C LEU A 12 -13.33 7.11 -4.35
N GLY A 13 -13.35 8.37 -4.78
CA GLY A 13 -12.39 8.88 -5.77
C GLY A 13 -10.94 8.82 -5.27
N ARG A 14 -10.73 9.12 -3.99
CA ARG A 14 -9.41 9.03 -3.33
C ARG A 14 -8.97 7.58 -3.12
N ARG A 15 -9.87 6.69 -2.64
CA ARG A 15 -9.62 5.25 -2.50
C ARG A 15 -9.09 4.68 -3.81
N ASP A 16 -9.82 4.92 -4.89
CA ASP A 16 -9.51 4.32 -6.18
C ASP A 16 -8.18 4.84 -6.74
N CYS A 17 -7.94 6.15 -6.64
CA CYS A 17 -6.68 6.75 -7.07
C CYS A 17 -5.47 6.18 -6.32
N PHE A 18 -5.54 6.10 -4.99
CA PHE A 18 -4.45 5.55 -4.18
C PHE A 18 -4.23 4.06 -4.45
N PHE A 19 -5.30 3.28 -4.57
CA PHE A 19 -5.18 1.86 -4.84
C PHE A 19 -4.54 1.58 -6.20
N GLU A 20 -5.03 2.25 -7.26
CA GLU A 20 -4.47 2.15 -8.62
C GLU A 20 -3.00 2.58 -8.65
N GLN A 21 -2.64 3.66 -7.94
CA GLN A 21 -1.25 4.10 -7.83
C GLN A 21 -0.37 3.07 -7.11
N GLY A 22 -0.89 2.43 -6.05
CA GLY A 22 -0.19 1.34 -5.36
C GLY A 22 0.12 0.18 -6.29
N LEU A 23 -0.87 -0.27 -7.08
CA LEU A 23 -0.67 -1.32 -8.08
C LEU A 23 0.30 -0.92 -9.18
N TYR A 24 0.25 0.33 -9.66
CA TYR A 24 1.21 0.86 -10.62
C TYR A 24 2.65 0.76 -10.08
N LEU A 25 2.88 1.23 -8.85
CA LEU A 25 4.21 1.19 -8.22
C LEU A 25 4.73 -0.24 -8.04
N ILE A 26 3.85 -1.20 -7.73
CA ILE A 26 4.22 -2.62 -7.64
C ILE A 26 4.71 -3.12 -9.00
N ARG A 27 3.97 -2.83 -10.08
CA ARG A 27 4.35 -3.25 -11.45
C ARG A 27 5.68 -2.63 -11.90
N GLU A 28 5.87 -1.34 -11.60
CA GLU A 28 7.14 -0.64 -11.89
C GLU A 28 8.32 -1.24 -11.10
N ALA A 29 8.06 -1.73 -9.89
CA ALA A 29 9.07 -2.42 -9.10
C ALA A 29 9.37 -3.83 -9.64
N GLU A 30 8.36 -4.60 -10.06
CA GLU A 30 8.53 -5.93 -10.67
C GLU A 30 9.20 -5.87 -12.06
N GLY A 31 8.98 -4.80 -12.83
CA GLY A 31 9.63 -4.57 -14.12
C GLY A 31 11.13 -4.29 -14.00
N ARG A 32 11.61 -3.92 -12.81
CA ARG A 32 13.04 -3.85 -12.50
C ARG A 32 13.50 -5.26 -12.06
N LYS A 33 14.62 -5.75 -12.63
CA LYS A 33 15.26 -7.07 -12.39
C LYS A 33 15.07 -7.64 -10.96
N PRO A 34 15.12 -8.98 -10.74
CA PRO A 34 14.85 -9.61 -9.43
C PRO A 34 15.57 -8.89 -8.28
N GLY A 35 14.78 -8.49 -7.26
CA GLY A 35 15.17 -7.49 -6.24
C GLY A 35 14.66 -6.06 -6.50
N GLY A 36 13.72 -5.88 -7.44
CA GLY A 36 13.35 -4.59 -8.03
C GLY A 36 12.60 -3.58 -7.14
N ALA A 37 12.01 -4.01 -6.02
CA ALA A 37 11.45 -3.11 -5.01
C ALA A 37 12.47 -2.84 -3.91
N ASN A 38 13.01 -1.62 -3.85
CA ASN A 38 13.82 -1.20 -2.70
C ASN A 38 12.93 -0.70 -1.54
N ALA A 39 13.51 -0.44 -0.38
CA ALA A 39 12.77 0.05 0.79
C ALA A 39 11.98 1.35 0.51
N SER A 40 12.50 2.24 -0.35
CA SER A 40 11.79 3.47 -0.73
C SER A 40 10.60 3.21 -1.65
N ASP A 41 10.68 2.23 -2.55
CA ASP A 41 9.54 1.82 -3.38
C ASP A 41 8.45 1.23 -2.49
N PHE A 42 8.85 0.36 -1.57
CA PHE A 42 7.93 -0.32 -0.66
C PHE A 42 7.24 0.66 0.30
N ALA A 43 7.95 1.66 0.82
CA ALA A 43 7.35 2.74 1.60
C ALA A 43 6.27 3.52 0.83
N LYS A 44 6.50 3.80 -0.47
CA LYS A 44 5.51 4.47 -1.33
C LYS A 44 4.29 3.58 -1.61
N ILE A 45 4.52 2.28 -1.85
CA ILE A 45 3.45 1.28 -2.03
C ILE A 45 2.59 1.21 -0.76
N THR A 46 3.22 1.05 0.40
CA THR A 46 2.54 0.99 1.69
C THR A 46 1.75 2.27 1.97
N TYR A 47 2.32 3.45 1.68
CA TYR A 47 1.59 4.72 1.80
C TYR A 47 0.33 4.74 0.94
N CYS A 48 0.42 4.34 -0.32
CA CYS A 48 -0.72 4.32 -1.25
C CYS A 48 -1.80 3.35 -0.75
N LEU A 49 -1.44 2.10 -0.43
CA LEU A 49 -2.42 1.09 -0.03
C LEU A 49 -3.05 1.39 1.35
N LYS A 50 -2.28 1.97 2.29
CA LYS A 50 -2.83 2.47 3.55
C LYS A 50 -3.82 3.60 3.32
N SER A 51 -3.48 4.58 2.50
CA SER A 51 -4.37 5.70 2.18
C SER A 51 -5.65 5.20 1.51
N ALA A 52 -5.55 4.21 0.61
CA ALA A 52 -6.72 3.55 0.03
C ALA A 52 -7.60 2.89 1.11
N CYS A 53 -6.99 2.19 2.06
CA CYS A 53 -7.70 1.60 3.20
C CYS A 53 -8.43 2.65 4.05
N ASP A 54 -7.76 3.74 4.41
CA ASP A 54 -8.35 4.83 5.21
C ASP A 54 -9.56 5.45 4.48
N HIS A 55 -9.46 5.66 3.18
CA HIS A 55 -10.57 6.15 2.36
C HIS A 55 -11.70 5.12 2.18
N SER A 56 -11.38 3.82 2.11
CA SER A 56 -12.39 2.75 2.13
C SER A 56 -13.19 2.75 3.44
N ILE A 57 -12.53 2.92 4.58
CA ILE A 57 -13.20 3.03 5.90
C ILE A 57 -14.18 4.20 5.90
N MET A 58 -13.76 5.36 5.40
CA MET A 58 -14.61 6.55 5.40
C MET A 58 -15.77 6.45 4.41
N ALA A 59 -15.56 5.83 3.24
CA ALA A 59 -16.64 5.55 2.29
C ALA A 59 -17.64 4.54 2.86
N GLY A 60 -17.16 3.48 3.52
CA GLY A 60 -17.95 2.38 4.07
C GLY A 60 -18.90 2.79 5.22
N LYS A 61 -18.77 4.00 5.77
CA LYS A 61 -19.69 4.55 6.77
C LYS A 61 -21.00 5.08 6.19
N ALA A 62 -21.15 5.07 4.87
CA ALA A 62 -22.37 5.51 4.19
C ALA A 62 -23.40 4.38 4.11
N ASP A 63 -24.69 4.75 4.08
CA ASP A 63 -25.82 3.81 4.18
C ASP A 63 -25.97 2.91 2.94
N ASN A 64 -25.37 3.30 1.81
CA ASN A 64 -25.43 2.61 0.52
C ASN A 64 -24.13 1.86 0.18
N THR A 65 -23.40 1.42 1.19
CA THR A 65 -22.19 0.60 0.99
C THR A 65 -22.56 -0.81 0.53
N ALA A 66 -21.95 -1.28 -0.56
CA ALA A 66 -22.17 -2.62 -1.08
C ALA A 66 -21.33 -3.66 -0.31
N GLU A 67 -21.82 -4.90 -0.19
CA GLU A 67 -21.13 -6.01 0.48
C GLU A 67 -19.71 -6.26 -0.07
N ASN A 68 -19.54 -6.16 -1.39
CA ASN A 68 -18.22 -6.32 -2.02
C ASN A 68 -17.22 -5.23 -1.61
N GLU A 69 -17.68 -4.04 -1.21
CA GLU A 69 -16.78 -3.01 -0.65
C GLU A 69 -16.27 -3.39 0.73
N GLU A 70 -17.09 -4.03 1.54
CA GLU A 70 -16.70 -4.54 2.87
C GLU A 70 -15.68 -5.66 2.73
N HIS A 71 -15.90 -6.61 1.81
CA HIS A 71 -14.91 -7.65 1.52
C HIS A 71 -13.58 -7.07 1.05
N PHE A 72 -13.61 -6.07 0.16
CA PHE A 72 -12.41 -5.37 -0.28
C PHE A 72 -11.70 -4.66 0.88
N LEU A 73 -12.45 -3.96 1.74
CA LEU A 73 -11.90 -3.29 2.92
C LEU A 73 -11.26 -4.29 3.89
N HIS A 74 -11.92 -5.40 4.20
CA HIS A 74 -11.36 -6.44 5.08
C HIS A 74 -10.05 -7.01 4.51
N PHE A 75 -10.00 -7.25 3.21
CA PHE A 75 -8.76 -7.68 2.57
C PHE A 75 -7.66 -6.61 2.69
N LEU A 76 -7.95 -5.34 2.40
CA LEU A 76 -6.97 -4.25 2.55
C LEU A 76 -6.45 -4.16 3.98
N GLN A 77 -7.32 -4.28 4.98
CA GLN A 77 -6.93 -4.27 6.39
C GLN A 77 -6.03 -5.46 6.77
N ALA A 78 -6.31 -6.66 6.25
CA ALA A 78 -5.45 -7.82 6.44
C ALA A 78 -4.07 -7.61 5.77
N LEU A 79 -4.07 -7.09 4.54
CA LEU A 79 -2.86 -6.77 3.78
C LEU A 79 -2.00 -5.72 4.50
N MET A 80 -2.61 -4.71 5.15
CA MET A 80 -1.87 -3.68 5.88
C MET A 80 -1.01 -4.27 7.00
N LYS A 81 -1.49 -5.33 7.67
CA LYS A 81 -0.71 -6.02 8.71
C LYS A 81 0.59 -6.59 8.13
N HIS A 82 0.53 -7.18 6.95
CA HIS A 82 1.71 -7.70 6.26
C HIS A 82 2.65 -6.60 5.76
N LEU A 83 2.10 -5.51 5.20
CA LEU A 83 2.90 -4.38 4.71
C LEU A 83 3.62 -3.65 5.84
N VAL A 84 3.01 -3.48 7.01
CA VAL A 84 3.66 -2.86 8.18
C VAL A 84 4.84 -3.71 8.66
N SER A 85 4.64 -5.03 8.79
CA SER A 85 5.73 -5.94 9.15
C SER A 85 6.87 -5.92 8.12
N LEU A 86 6.53 -5.92 6.82
CA LEU A 86 7.52 -5.84 5.76
C LEU A 86 8.25 -4.50 5.73
N ASN A 87 7.55 -3.38 5.97
CA ASN A 87 8.20 -2.06 6.09
C ASN A 87 9.25 -2.08 7.21
N ALA A 88 8.93 -2.63 8.39
CA ALA A 88 9.88 -2.73 9.50
C ALA A 88 11.11 -3.60 9.14
N ILE A 89 10.89 -4.71 8.42
CA ILE A 89 11.96 -5.58 7.91
C ILE A 89 12.83 -4.85 6.86
N MET A 90 12.20 -4.04 5.99
CA MET A 90 12.91 -3.31 4.93
C MET A 90 13.62 -2.05 5.44
N GLU A 91 13.08 -1.38 6.47
CA GLU A 91 13.69 -0.24 7.16
C GLU A 91 14.89 -0.65 7.99
N SER A 92 14.83 -1.83 8.61
CA SER A 92 16.00 -2.46 9.22
C SER A 92 16.98 -3.00 8.16
N GLY A 93 16.70 -2.88 6.86
CA GLY A 93 17.61 -3.20 5.76
C GLY A 93 18.87 -2.33 5.71
N PRO A 94 19.88 -2.69 4.90
CA PRO A 94 21.11 -1.91 4.79
C PRO A 94 20.82 -0.48 4.30
N ALA A 95 21.52 0.50 4.87
CA ALA A 95 21.35 1.89 4.50
C ALA A 95 21.69 2.13 3.01
N PRO A 96 21.09 3.14 2.36
CA PRO A 96 21.46 3.51 0.99
C PRO A 96 22.97 3.78 0.88
N GLY A 97 23.68 2.99 0.06
CA GLY A 97 25.13 3.07 -0.08
C GLY A 97 25.91 1.92 0.57
N GLU A 98 25.26 1.10 1.40
CA GLU A 98 25.84 -0.11 1.98
C GLU A 98 25.47 -1.37 1.18
N SER A 99 25.69 -1.31 -0.14
CA SER A 99 25.52 -2.46 -1.02
C SER A 99 26.42 -3.61 -0.57
N GLY A 100 25.83 -4.66 0.01
CA GLY A 100 26.52 -5.88 0.45
C GLY A 100 26.33 -6.24 1.92
N LYS A 101 25.86 -5.32 2.78
CA LYS A 101 25.46 -5.65 4.15
C LYS A 101 24.01 -6.12 4.17
N GLY A 102 23.68 -7.12 4.98
CA GLY A 102 22.26 -7.41 5.22
C GLY A 102 21.68 -6.42 6.23
N GLY A 103 20.34 -6.37 6.38
CA GLY A 103 19.70 -5.54 7.41
C GLY A 103 20.19 -5.87 8.83
N GLU A 104 19.70 -5.16 9.85
CA GLU A 104 20.12 -5.28 11.26
C GLU A 104 20.20 -6.73 11.73
N LEU A 105 19.20 -7.57 11.41
CA LEU A 105 19.23 -8.98 11.75
C LEU A 105 20.33 -9.76 11.01
N ALA A 106 20.56 -9.47 9.73
CA ALA A 106 21.66 -10.10 9.01
C ALA A 106 23.03 -9.62 9.50
N CYS A 107 23.18 -8.34 9.86
CA CYS A 107 24.38 -7.83 10.52
C CYS A 107 24.59 -8.52 11.89
N PHE A 108 23.53 -8.71 12.68
CA PHE A 108 23.57 -9.43 13.94
C PHE A 108 24.03 -10.89 13.75
N LEU A 109 23.47 -11.57 12.74
CA LEU A 109 23.85 -12.94 12.41
C LEU A 109 25.31 -13.02 11.95
N GLU A 110 25.76 -12.12 11.06
CA GLU A 110 27.12 -12.08 10.53
C GLU A 110 28.18 -11.74 11.60
N THR A 111 27.82 -11.01 12.66
CA THR A 111 28.75 -10.63 13.74
C THR A 111 28.81 -11.63 14.90
N GLY A 112 27.83 -12.54 15.02
CA GLY A 112 27.73 -13.47 16.15
C GLY A 112 28.67 -14.68 16.09
N ALA A 113 28.93 -15.24 14.90
CA ALA A 113 29.88 -16.34 14.66
C ALA A 113 30.08 -16.57 13.15
N PRO A 114 31.26 -17.06 12.68
CA PRO A 114 31.51 -17.38 11.28
C PRO A 114 30.49 -18.35 10.66
N ASP A 115 29.94 -19.25 11.47
CA ASP A 115 28.97 -20.29 11.05
C ASP A 115 27.58 -19.72 10.70
N ASN A 116 27.31 -18.46 11.05
CA ASN A 116 26.01 -17.82 10.84
C ASN A 116 25.86 -17.16 9.46
N ALA A 117 26.90 -17.15 8.62
CA ALA A 117 26.84 -16.57 7.28
C ALA A 117 25.72 -17.20 6.42
N GLY A 118 25.47 -18.49 6.60
CA GLY A 118 24.34 -19.20 5.97
C GLY A 118 22.98 -18.65 6.40
N ALA A 119 22.79 -18.40 7.70
CA ALA A 119 21.54 -17.86 8.24
C ALA A 119 21.27 -16.42 7.77
N ALA A 120 22.30 -15.58 7.69
CA ALA A 120 22.17 -14.22 7.16
C ALA A 120 21.77 -14.20 5.68
N ARG A 121 22.32 -15.12 4.89
CA ARG A 121 21.91 -15.32 3.48
C ARG A 121 20.47 -15.81 3.39
N GLU A 122 20.08 -16.81 4.17
CA GLU A 122 18.71 -17.34 4.19
C GLU A 122 17.70 -16.26 4.56
N TYR A 123 17.98 -15.45 5.58
CA TYR A 123 17.14 -14.32 5.96
C TYR A 123 16.90 -13.34 4.80
N ARG A 124 17.96 -12.97 4.06
CA ARG A 124 17.84 -12.10 2.88
C ARG A 124 16.95 -12.71 1.80
N GLU A 125 17.15 -13.99 1.48
CA GLU A 125 16.37 -14.70 0.47
C GLU A 125 14.89 -14.82 0.88
N GLN A 126 14.61 -15.10 2.15
CA GLN A 126 13.23 -15.20 2.66
C GLN A 126 12.52 -13.84 2.66
N THR A 127 13.20 -12.77 3.07
CA THR A 127 12.63 -11.41 3.01
C THR A 127 12.20 -11.05 1.60
N LEU A 128 13.04 -11.33 0.59
CA LEU A 128 12.69 -11.09 -0.82
C LEU A 128 11.45 -11.89 -1.26
N ARG A 129 11.38 -13.18 -0.89
CA ARG A 129 10.22 -14.03 -1.21
C ARG A 129 8.93 -13.52 -0.58
N ILE A 130 8.97 -13.03 0.65
CA ILE A 130 7.80 -12.49 1.33
C ILE A 130 7.35 -11.20 0.64
N VAL A 131 8.29 -10.30 0.29
CA VAL A 131 7.99 -9.07 -0.47
C VAL A 131 7.32 -9.41 -1.81
N GLU A 132 7.91 -10.31 -2.59
CA GLU A 132 7.35 -10.76 -3.87
C GLU A 132 5.94 -11.36 -3.69
N SER A 133 5.75 -12.17 -2.65
CA SER A 133 4.45 -12.80 -2.36
C SER A 133 3.38 -11.75 -2.03
N VAL A 134 3.72 -10.74 -1.23
CA VAL A 134 2.79 -9.65 -0.88
C VAL A 134 2.47 -8.78 -2.09
N CYS A 135 3.46 -8.45 -2.93
CA CYS A 135 3.24 -7.75 -4.20
C CYS A 135 2.28 -8.53 -5.12
N ARG A 136 2.48 -9.83 -5.27
CA ARG A 136 1.59 -10.70 -6.06
C ARG A 136 0.17 -10.73 -5.50
N LEU A 137 0.00 -10.81 -4.18
CA LEU A 137 -1.32 -10.75 -3.55
C LEU A 137 -2.05 -9.43 -3.87
N CYS A 138 -1.33 -8.31 -3.89
CA CYS A 138 -1.91 -7.02 -4.30
C CYS A 138 -2.36 -7.05 -5.77
N LEU A 139 -1.56 -7.63 -6.67
CA LEU A 139 -1.88 -7.68 -8.10
C LEU A 139 -3.07 -8.58 -8.42
N LEU A 140 -3.36 -9.60 -7.60
CA LEU A 140 -4.57 -10.43 -7.75
C LEU A 140 -5.86 -9.61 -7.59
N LEU A 141 -5.81 -8.49 -6.88
CA LEU A 141 -6.95 -7.62 -6.68
C LEU A 141 -7.30 -6.74 -7.87
N ASP A 142 -6.43 -6.59 -8.87
CA ASP A 142 -6.64 -5.60 -9.93
C ASP A 142 -7.99 -5.78 -10.64
N ARG A 143 -8.26 -6.98 -11.16
CA ARG A 143 -9.52 -7.26 -11.87
C ARG A 143 -10.76 -7.17 -10.96
N PRO A 144 -10.80 -7.83 -9.78
CA PRO A 144 -11.91 -7.65 -8.84
C PRO A 144 -12.15 -6.19 -8.46
N PHE A 145 -11.08 -5.42 -8.25
CA PHE A 145 -11.17 -4.02 -7.92
C PHE A 145 -11.74 -3.17 -9.07
N GLN A 146 -11.35 -3.42 -10.32
CA GLN A 146 -11.94 -2.71 -11.46
C GLN A 146 -13.45 -2.97 -11.58
N ALA A 147 -13.90 -4.20 -11.31
CA ALA A 147 -15.32 -4.52 -11.27
C ALA A 147 -16.03 -3.80 -10.11
N LEU A 148 -15.41 -3.79 -8.91
CA LEU A 148 -15.92 -3.05 -7.75
C LEU A 148 -16.09 -1.56 -8.07
N LYS A 149 -15.03 -0.93 -8.59
CA LYS A 149 -15.01 0.48 -8.98
C LYS A 149 -16.12 0.81 -9.97
N ALA A 150 -16.25 0.03 -11.04
CA ALA A 150 -17.31 0.22 -12.04
C ALA A 150 -18.71 0.14 -11.41
N GLY A 151 -18.94 -0.88 -10.56
CA GLY A 151 -20.19 -1.02 -9.82
C GLY A 151 -20.47 0.16 -8.88
N THR A 152 -19.44 0.65 -8.18
CA THR A 152 -19.60 1.78 -7.25
C THR A 152 -19.94 3.08 -7.99
N ILE A 153 -19.26 3.35 -9.12
CA ILE A 153 -19.51 4.54 -9.94
C ILE A 153 -20.90 4.52 -10.58
N ALA A 154 -21.40 3.33 -10.98
CA ALA A 154 -22.71 3.17 -11.56
C ALA A 154 -23.86 3.55 -10.60
N LEU A 155 -23.62 3.50 -9.29
CA LEU A 155 -24.59 3.89 -8.24
C LEU A 155 -24.59 5.39 -7.92
N LEU A 156 -23.63 6.16 -8.45
CA LEU A 156 -23.53 7.59 -8.20
C LEU A 156 -24.43 8.37 -9.16
N ASP A 157 -25.08 9.42 -8.67
CA ASP A 157 -25.73 10.42 -9.52
C ASP A 157 -24.69 11.34 -10.20
N GLU A 158 -25.13 12.18 -11.14
CA GLU A 158 -24.23 13.06 -11.91
C GLU A 158 -23.51 14.11 -11.06
N SER A 159 -24.11 14.57 -9.95
CA SER A 159 -23.45 15.50 -9.03
C SER A 159 -22.34 14.77 -8.26
N GLN A 160 -22.65 13.57 -7.76
CA GLN A 160 -21.71 12.71 -7.04
C GLN A 160 -20.55 12.25 -7.92
N LYS A 161 -20.79 11.90 -9.19
CA LYS A 161 -19.73 11.57 -10.15
C LYS A 161 -18.75 12.71 -10.33
N ARG A 162 -19.21 13.96 -10.44
CA ARG A 162 -18.30 15.13 -10.53
C ARG A 162 -17.42 15.28 -9.29
N VAL A 163 -17.98 15.05 -8.10
CA VAL A 163 -17.21 15.08 -6.85
C VAL A 163 -16.17 13.97 -6.83
N TYR A 164 -16.54 12.75 -7.23
CA TYR A 164 -15.65 11.61 -7.38
C TYR A 164 -14.48 11.90 -8.33
N GLU A 165 -14.78 12.37 -9.54
CA GLU A 165 -13.80 12.68 -10.59
C GLU A 165 -12.85 13.79 -10.13
N THR A 166 -13.38 14.86 -9.56
CA THR A 166 -12.57 15.96 -9.03
C THR A 166 -11.62 15.48 -7.92
N ALA A 167 -12.11 14.63 -7.01
CA ALA A 167 -11.32 14.08 -5.93
C ALA A 167 -10.18 13.18 -6.45
N ARG A 168 -10.47 12.35 -7.46
CA ARG A 168 -9.51 11.46 -8.12
C ARG A 168 -8.45 12.25 -8.90
N ASP A 169 -8.88 13.17 -9.78
CA ASP A 169 -7.98 13.90 -10.67
C ASP A 169 -7.07 14.88 -9.92
N SER A 170 -7.59 15.54 -8.88
CA SER A 170 -6.77 16.40 -8.02
C SER A 170 -5.69 15.62 -7.29
N LEU A 171 -6.00 14.41 -6.81
CA LEU A 171 -5.01 13.54 -6.17
C LEU A 171 -4.00 13.00 -7.18
N LEU A 172 -4.44 12.58 -8.36
CA LEU A 172 -3.54 12.09 -9.41
C LEU A 172 -2.50 13.15 -9.79
N LYS A 173 -2.91 14.41 -9.95
CA LYS A 173 -2.01 15.55 -10.17
C LYS A 173 -1.04 15.76 -9.00
N HIS A 174 -1.53 15.63 -7.76
CA HIS A 174 -0.69 15.75 -6.57
C HIS A 174 0.36 14.62 -6.50
N LEU A 175 -0.02 13.37 -6.74
CA LEU A 175 0.90 12.23 -6.73
C LEU A 175 1.93 12.32 -7.85
N ALA A 176 1.54 12.76 -9.04
CA ALA A 176 2.46 13.00 -10.15
C ALA A 176 3.51 14.07 -9.83
N SER A 177 3.10 15.19 -9.22
CA SER A 177 3.99 16.31 -8.84
C SER A 177 4.92 16.00 -7.65
N HIS A 178 4.60 15.00 -6.83
CA HIS A 178 5.36 14.63 -5.63
C HIS A 178 6.17 13.33 -5.77
N SER A 179 6.23 12.75 -6.97
CA SER A 179 6.95 11.51 -7.30
C SER A 179 8.46 11.53 -6.91
N GLY A 180 9.04 12.70 -6.65
CA GLY A 180 10.43 12.89 -6.19
C GLY A 180 10.65 13.15 -4.69
N ARG A 181 9.62 13.27 -3.84
CA ARG A 181 9.80 13.51 -2.39
C ARG A 181 9.48 12.25 -1.58
N ARG A 182 10.32 11.91 -0.58
CA ARG A 182 10.02 10.82 0.37
C ARG A 182 8.73 11.17 1.12
N PRO A 183 7.73 10.27 1.18
CA PRO A 183 6.60 10.44 2.09
C PRO A 183 7.13 10.50 3.53
N SER A 184 6.74 11.52 4.30
CA SER A 184 7.05 11.55 5.73
C SER A 184 6.26 10.45 6.42
N MET A 185 6.94 9.38 6.85
CA MET A 185 6.32 8.26 7.59
C MET A 185 5.94 8.63 9.03
N TYR A 186 6.25 9.86 9.47
CA TYR A 186 5.97 10.36 10.82
C TYR A 186 4.54 10.89 11.03
N ALA A 187 3.66 10.83 10.03
CA ALA A 187 2.23 10.99 10.26
C ALA A 187 1.65 9.69 10.84
N GLN A 188 2.15 9.31 12.02
CA GLN A 188 1.61 8.25 12.87
C GLN A 188 0.20 8.66 13.30
N THR A 189 -0.83 8.13 12.63
CA THR A 189 -2.08 7.84 13.35
C THR A 189 -1.87 6.50 14.03
N ALA A 190 -1.50 6.57 15.31
CA ALA A 190 -1.58 5.47 16.24
C ALA A 190 -2.97 4.83 16.13
N TYR A 191 -3.03 3.55 15.79
CA TYR A 191 -4.21 2.75 16.11
C TYR A 191 -4.07 2.34 17.57
N PRO A 192 -5.04 2.64 18.45
CA PRO A 192 -5.16 1.87 19.68
C PRO A 192 -5.36 0.42 19.26
N VAL A 193 -4.51 -0.45 19.81
CA VAL A 193 -4.79 -1.88 19.89
C VAL A 193 -6.13 -2.04 20.61
N LEU A 194 -6.97 -2.96 20.12
CA LEU A 194 -8.25 -3.36 20.70
C LEU A 194 -8.20 -3.46 22.23
#